data_AF-A0A564Y3T2-F1
#
_entry.id   AF-A0A564Y3T2-F1
#
_cell.length_a   1.000
_cell.length_b   1.000
_cell.length_c   1.000
_cell.angle_alpha   90.00
_cell.angle_beta   90.00
_cell.angle_gamma   90.00
#
_symmetry.space_group_name_H-M   'P 1'
#
loop_
_entity.id
_entity.type
_entity.pdbx_description
1 polymer ?
#
loop_
_entity_poly.entity_id
_entity_poly.type
_entity_poly.pdbx_seq_one_letter_code
_entity_poly.pdbx_strand_id
1 'polypeptide(L)'
;MTNESAEDASDDISRPETREIHVKDGDKYIISCPIRGTAHSPISWFNLPNDKDEVKELVHSALSPKAFMAFGTASGWLAYHATQVNLTTLLKESRGRISIDPAYHLIYAEARSSLDCSYEKDDIFHRKPSFRLACVHGDARGYNFKWSDWSGVIVVKALVRWTQLEILTGLSTATAVLMPALLALATVVLSVKCLMDERKPNLKAAALGKTQRPKL
;
A
#
# COMPACT_ATOMS: atom_id res chain seq x y z
N MET A 1 10.40 -2.54 39.05
CA MET A 1 9.90 -1.22 38.62
C MET A 1 8.69 -0.89 39.47
N THR A 2 8.57 0.32 40.02
CA THR A 2 7.38 0.75 40.78
C THR A 2 6.30 1.25 39.81
N ASN A 3 5.03 1.32 40.25
CA ASN A 3 3.93 1.79 39.40
C ASN A 3 4.19 3.22 38.87
N GLU A 4 4.58 4.14 39.74
CA GLU A 4 4.90 5.55 39.37
C GLU A 4 6.02 5.60 38.33
N SER A 5 7.09 4.82 38.50
CA SER A 5 8.20 4.75 37.54
C SER A 5 7.80 4.17 36.18
N ALA A 6 6.73 3.36 36.11
CA ALA A 6 6.25 2.79 34.86
C ALA A 6 5.27 3.70 34.12
N GLU A 7 4.50 4.50 34.86
CA GLU A 7 3.69 5.57 34.28
C GLU A 7 4.58 6.65 33.67
N ASP A 8 5.59 7.13 34.40
CA ASP A 8 6.55 8.11 33.90
C ASP A 8 7.27 7.62 32.63
N ALA A 9 7.74 6.37 32.63
CA ALA A 9 8.41 5.78 31.46
C ALA A 9 7.47 5.61 30.25
N SER A 10 6.19 5.35 30.51
CA SER A 10 5.17 5.22 29.47
C SER A 10 4.81 6.57 28.85
N ASP A 11 4.87 7.65 29.63
CA ASP A 11 4.58 9.02 29.16
C ASP A 11 5.77 9.64 28.41
N ASP A 12 7.00 9.32 28.84
CA ASP A 12 8.23 9.80 28.21
C ASP A 12 8.52 9.15 26.84
N ILE A 13 7.96 7.97 26.57
CA ILE A 13 8.24 7.23 25.34
C ILE A 13 7.39 7.71 24.16
N SER A 14 8.03 7.86 23.01
CA SER A 14 7.36 8.31 21.79
C SER A 14 6.84 7.12 20.97
N ARG A 15 5.72 7.28 20.28
CA ARG A 15 5.11 6.19 19.46
C ARG A 15 5.95 5.84 18.23
N PRO A 16 6.20 4.56 17.89
CA PRO A 16 7.07 4.17 16.77
C PRO A 16 6.67 4.84 15.45
N GLU A 17 7.66 5.29 14.67
CA GLU A 17 7.40 5.94 13.37
C GLU A 17 6.86 4.91 12.37
N THR A 18 5.73 5.20 11.73
CA THR A 18 5.17 4.32 10.71
C THR A 18 5.64 4.77 9.32
N ARG A 19 6.33 3.89 8.59
CA ARG A 19 6.76 4.13 7.21
C ARG A 19 6.05 3.18 6.26
N GLU A 20 5.44 3.75 5.23
CA GLU A 20 4.76 2.99 4.20
C GLU A 20 5.55 3.03 2.89
N ILE A 21 5.88 1.86 2.35
CA ILE A 21 6.64 1.69 1.12
C ILE A 21 5.72 1.07 0.08
N HIS A 22 5.59 1.72 -1.07
CA HIS A 22 4.86 1.20 -2.21
C HIS A 22 5.83 0.66 -3.25
N VAL A 23 5.74 -0.63 -3.55
CA VAL A 23 6.64 -1.32 -4.49
C VAL A 23 5.82 -1.92 -5.62
N LYS A 24 6.34 -1.96 -6.84
CA LYS A 24 5.73 -2.75 -7.90
C LYS A 24 6.32 -4.15 -7.90
N ASP A 25 5.52 -5.12 -8.34
CA ASP A 25 6.00 -6.48 -8.53
C ASP A 25 7.18 -6.50 -9.51
N GLY A 26 8.26 -7.16 -9.11
CA GLY A 26 9.55 -7.22 -9.82
C GLY A 26 10.54 -6.08 -9.52
N ASP A 27 10.17 -5.03 -8.80
CA ASP A 27 11.07 -3.90 -8.55
C ASP A 27 12.04 -4.17 -7.38
N LYS A 28 13.24 -3.59 -7.45
CA LYS A 28 14.21 -3.56 -6.36
C LYS A 28 13.85 -2.48 -5.35
N TYR A 29 13.94 -2.77 -4.06
CA TYR A 29 13.67 -1.79 -3.00
C TYR A 29 14.48 -2.07 -1.72
N ILE A 30 14.58 -1.07 -0.85
CA ILE A 30 15.32 -1.13 0.42
C ILE A 30 14.36 -0.81 1.55
N ILE A 31 14.39 -1.64 2.58
CA ILE A 31 13.68 -1.42 3.84
C ILE A 31 14.67 -0.87 4.87
N SER A 32 14.56 0.43 5.12
CA SER A 32 15.36 1.12 6.13
C SER A 32 14.53 1.37 7.40
N CYS A 33 15.12 1.05 8.55
CA CYS A 33 14.49 1.37 9.83
C CYS A 33 14.63 2.87 10.11
N PRO A 34 13.54 3.59 10.48
CA PRO A 34 13.66 4.96 10.98
C PRO A 34 14.60 5.01 12.19
N ILE A 35 15.45 6.03 12.24
CA ILE A 35 16.40 6.20 13.34
C ILE A 35 15.75 7.05 14.43
N ARG A 36 15.72 6.52 15.65
CA ARG A 36 15.32 7.26 16.85
C ARG A 36 16.49 7.36 17.80
N GLY A 37 16.89 8.60 18.11
CA GLY A 37 18.08 8.84 18.92
C GLY A 37 19.35 8.39 18.20
N THR A 38 20.27 7.81 18.97
CA THR A 38 21.58 7.37 18.49
C THR A 38 21.57 5.87 18.17
N ALA A 39 21.89 5.52 16.93
CA ALA A 39 22.01 4.13 16.50
C ALA A 39 23.30 3.51 17.07
N HIS A 40 23.17 2.83 18.20
CA HIS A 40 24.30 2.21 18.91
C HIS A 40 24.54 0.74 18.55
N SER A 41 23.67 0.14 17.75
CA SER A 41 23.64 -1.31 17.56
C SER A 41 22.85 -1.72 16.30
N PRO A 42 23.08 -2.95 15.78
CA PRO A 42 22.39 -3.48 14.60
C PRO A 42 20.86 -3.53 14.73
N ILE A 43 20.16 -3.52 13.58
CA ILE A 43 18.70 -3.57 13.56
C ILE A 43 18.18 -4.99 13.79
N SER A 44 17.27 -5.12 14.76
CA SER A 44 16.45 -6.31 14.96
C SER A 44 15.09 -6.15 14.28
N TRP A 45 14.73 -7.11 13.43
CA TRP A 45 13.48 -7.12 12.68
C TRP A 45 12.48 -8.10 13.27
N PHE A 46 11.20 -7.72 13.32
CA PHE A 46 10.10 -8.54 13.82
C PHE A 46 8.96 -8.57 12.81
N ASN A 47 8.37 -9.74 12.59
CA ASN A 47 7.16 -9.88 11.80
C ASN A 47 5.97 -9.38 12.61
N LEU A 48 5.20 -8.45 12.04
CA LEU A 48 3.95 -7.98 12.63
C LEU A 48 2.76 -8.68 11.96
N PRO A 49 1.60 -8.75 12.64
CA PRO A 49 0.37 -9.19 12.01
C PRO A 49 0.04 -8.35 10.77
N ASN A 50 -0.65 -8.96 9.80
CA ASN A 50 -1.06 -8.26 8.58
C ASN A 50 -2.39 -7.50 8.72
N ASP A 51 -3.05 -7.60 9.86
CA ASP A 51 -4.19 -6.75 10.20
C ASP A 51 -3.70 -5.44 10.81
N LYS A 52 -4.12 -4.31 10.24
CA LYS A 52 -3.78 -2.99 10.75
C LYS A 52 -4.31 -2.75 12.17
N ASP A 53 -5.47 -3.28 12.52
CA ASP A 53 -6.08 -3.03 13.83
C ASP A 53 -5.39 -3.84 14.92
N GLU A 54 -5.03 -5.10 14.64
CA GLU A 54 -4.15 -5.89 15.52
C GLU A 54 -2.81 -5.17 15.77
N VAL A 55 -2.21 -4.57 14.74
CA VAL A 55 -0.95 -3.82 14.90
C VAL A 55 -1.13 -2.55 15.75
N LYS A 56 -2.26 -1.84 15.61
CA LYS A 56 -2.54 -0.68 16.49
C LYS A 56 -2.71 -1.10 17.94
N GLU A 57 -3.42 -2.20 18.19
CA GLU A 57 -3.60 -2.75 19.53
C GLU A 57 -2.27 -3.19 20.12
N LEU A 58 -1.43 -3.83 19.31
CA LEU A 58 -0.08 -4.25 19.64
C LEU A 58 0.78 -3.04 20.08
N VAL A 59 0.80 -1.97 19.28
CA VAL A 59 1.52 -0.73 19.61
C VAL A 59 0.94 -0.05 20.85
N HIS A 60 -0.38 0.06 20.96
CA HIS A 60 -1.03 0.69 22.11
C HIS A 60 -0.74 -0.07 23.41
N SER A 61 -0.74 -1.39 23.36
CA SER A 61 -0.44 -2.25 24.51
C SER A 61 1.02 -2.15 24.92
N ALA A 62 1.95 -2.12 23.96
CA ALA A 62 3.38 -1.97 24.22
C ALA A 62 3.72 -0.64 24.93
N LEU A 63 2.96 0.42 24.65
CA LEU A 63 3.14 1.75 25.23
C LEU A 63 2.26 1.99 26.46
N SER A 64 1.82 0.92 27.12
CA SER A 64 1.04 1.04 28.35
C SER A 64 1.94 0.88 29.59
N PRO A 65 1.62 1.54 30.72
CA PRO A 65 2.39 1.37 31.96
C PRO A 65 2.47 -0.09 32.42
N LYS A 66 1.44 -0.89 32.12
CA LYS A 66 1.41 -2.34 32.40
C LYS A 66 2.50 -3.10 31.64
N ALA A 67 2.72 -2.76 30.36
CA ALA A 67 3.78 -3.35 29.56
C ALA A 67 5.16 -2.98 30.10
N PHE A 68 5.37 -1.72 30.46
CA PHE A 68 6.62 -1.27 31.08
C PHE A 68 6.89 -1.95 32.42
N MET A 69 5.86 -2.15 33.26
CA MET A 69 6.02 -2.92 34.50
C MET A 69 6.45 -4.37 34.26
N ALA A 70 5.88 -5.03 33.25
CA ALA A 70 6.12 -6.45 32.98
C ALA A 70 7.44 -6.70 32.24
N PHE A 71 7.79 -5.83 31.27
CA PHE A 71 8.89 -6.08 30.33
C PHE A 71 10.00 -5.02 30.39
N GLY A 72 9.82 -3.93 31.13
CA GLY A 72 10.79 -2.84 31.28
C GLY A 72 10.86 -1.87 30.09
N THR A 73 10.58 -2.33 28.87
CA THR A 73 10.62 -1.52 27.64
C THR A 73 9.54 -1.95 26.64
N ALA A 74 9.15 -1.03 25.74
CA ALA A 74 8.23 -1.34 24.65
C ALA A 74 8.81 -2.35 23.64
N SER A 75 10.13 -2.29 23.40
CA SER A 75 10.87 -3.27 22.60
C SER A 75 10.88 -4.67 23.24
N GLY A 76 10.97 -4.76 24.57
CA GLY A 76 10.89 -6.02 25.30
C GLY A 76 9.51 -6.66 25.19
N TRP A 77 8.46 -5.85 25.28
CA TRP A 77 7.09 -6.29 25.04
C TRP A 77 6.92 -6.81 23.60
N LEU A 78 7.45 -6.07 22.61
CA LEU A 78 7.43 -6.49 21.20
C LEU A 78 8.17 -7.83 21.01
N ALA A 79 9.34 -7.99 21.61
CA ALA A 79 10.14 -9.21 21.49
C ALA A 79 9.48 -10.45 22.09
N TYR A 80 8.54 -10.27 23.03
CA TYR A 80 7.76 -11.35 23.61
C TYR A 80 6.54 -11.72 22.74
N HIS A 81 5.86 -10.72 22.18
CA HIS A 81 4.60 -10.93 21.46
C HIS A 81 4.75 -11.11 19.94
N ALA A 82 5.83 -10.63 19.34
CA ALA A 82 6.10 -10.74 17.91
C ALA A 82 7.22 -11.74 17.60
N THR A 83 7.15 -12.34 16.42
CA THR A 83 8.18 -13.30 15.98
C THR A 83 9.36 -12.55 15.38
N GLN A 84 10.55 -12.74 15.94
CA GLN A 84 11.77 -12.17 15.39
C GLN A 84 12.09 -12.79 14.02
N VAL A 85 12.45 -11.96 13.06
CA VAL A 85 12.90 -12.40 11.74
C VAL A 85 14.29 -12.99 11.88
N ASN A 86 14.41 -14.29 11.64
CA ASN A 86 15.71 -14.94 11.57
C ASN A 86 16.39 -14.59 10.24
N LEU A 87 17.33 -13.65 10.29
CA LEU A 87 18.05 -13.15 9.12
C LEU A 87 18.81 -14.27 8.39
N THR A 88 19.38 -15.24 9.11
CA THR A 88 20.10 -16.36 8.51
C THR A 88 19.15 -17.24 7.69
N THR A 89 18.00 -17.58 8.27
CA THR A 89 16.95 -18.35 7.57
C THR A 89 16.41 -17.57 6.39
N LEU A 90 16.12 -16.28 6.56
CA LEU A 90 15.61 -15.39 5.51
C LEU A 90 16.57 -15.33 4.32
N LEU A 91 17.87 -15.15 4.56
CA LEU A 91 18.88 -15.11 3.52
C LEU A 91 18.98 -16.45 2.77
N LYS A 92 18.92 -17.57 3.49
CA LYS A 92 18.96 -18.92 2.90
C LYS A 92 17.73 -19.22 2.05
N GLU A 93 16.54 -18.89 2.55
CA GLU A 93 15.25 -19.14 1.87
C GLU A 93 15.05 -18.22 0.68
N SER A 94 15.51 -16.97 0.77
CA SER A 94 15.40 -15.99 -0.32
C SER A 94 16.29 -16.30 -1.53
N ARG A 95 17.23 -17.26 -1.42
CA ARG A 95 18.17 -17.65 -2.49
C ARG A 95 18.93 -16.46 -3.09
N GLY A 96 19.33 -15.50 -2.24
CA GLY A 96 20.07 -14.29 -2.64
C GLY A 96 19.20 -13.14 -3.15
N ARG A 97 17.87 -13.29 -3.16
CA ARG A 97 16.94 -12.19 -3.50
C ARG A 97 16.91 -11.13 -2.41
N ILE A 98 17.07 -11.52 -1.15
CA ILE A 98 17.18 -10.60 -0.02
C ILE A 98 18.66 -10.58 0.38
N SER A 99 19.17 -9.39 0.60
CA SER A 99 20.52 -9.13 1.11
C SER A 99 20.44 -8.11 2.24
N ILE A 100 21.51 -7.99 3.01
CA ILE A 100 21.58 -7.12 4.18
C ILE A 100 22.78 -6.21 4.01
N ASP A 101 22.59 -4.92 4.26
CA ASP A 101 23.69 -3.96 4.25
C ASP A 101 24.46 -3.95 5.59
N PRO A 102 25.59 -3.24 5.70
CA PRO A 102 26.35 -3.17 6.95
C PRO A 102 25.56 -2.58 8.14
N ALA A 103 24.50 -1.81 7.87
CA ALA A 103 23.62 -1.22 8.87
C ALA A 103 22.40 -2.11 9.21
N TYR A 104 22.33 -3.32 8.66
CA TYR A 104 21.25 -4.28 8.83
C TYR A 104 19.90 -3.85 8.22
N HIS A 105 19.92 -2.95 7.24
CA HIS A 105 18.77 -2.71 6.36
C HIS A 105 18.55 -3.89 5.42
N LEU A 106 17.28 -4.21 5.17
CA LEU A 106 16.92 -5.30 4.26
C LEU A 106 16.85 -4.77 2.83
N ILE A 107 17.67 -5.32 1.95
CA ILE A 107 17.71 -4.98 0.52
C ILE A 107 17.05 -6.11 -0.26
N TYR A 108 15.91 -5.81 -0.88
CA TYR A 108 15.20 -6.73 -1.76
C TYR A 108 15.62 -6.46 -3.21
N ALA A 109 16.28 -7.42 -3.83
CA ALA A 109 16.65 -7.36 -5.25
C ALA A 109 15.42 -7.40 -6.18
N GLU A 110 14.37 -8.09 -5.74
CA GLU A 110 13.10 -8.25 -6.47
C GLU A 110 11.94 -8.36 -5.48
N ALA A 111 10.92 -7.53 -5.63
CA ALA A 111 9.64 -7.65 -4.94
C ALA A 111 8.81 -8.76 -5.56
N ARG A 112 8.33 -9.72 -4.75
CA ARG A 112 7.41 -10.75 -5.20
C ARG A 112 6.15 -10.76 -4.37
N SER A 113 5.10 -10.15 -4.89
CA SER A 113 3.86 -9.97 -4.13
C SER A 113 3.22 -11.28 -3.66
N SER A 114 3.40 -12.38 -4.37
CA SER A 114 2.82 -13.69 -4.03
C SER A 114 3.59 -14.47 -2.97
N LEU A 115 4.89 -14.17 -2.79
CA LEU A 115 5.76 -14.87 -1.84
C LEU A 115 6.04 -14.02 -0.59
N ASP A 116 6.12 -12.70 -0.75
CA ASP A 116 6.52 -11.78 0.32
C ASP A 116 5.35 -11.17 1.07
N CYS A 117 4.19 -11.04 0.41
CA CYS A 117 3.05 -10.30 0.95
C CYS A 117 1.83 -11.21 1.12
N SER A 118 0.93 -10.85 2.04
CA SER A 118 -0.41 -11.43 2.10
C SER A 118 -1.48 -10.35 1.90
N TYR A 119 -2.70 -10.77 1.62
CA TYR A 119 -3.84 -9.85 1.60
C TYR A 119 -4.31 -9.57 3.03
N GLU A 120 -4.75 -8.33 3.26
CA GLU A 120 -5.39 -7.91 4.50
C GLU A 120 -6.82 -8.46 4.53
N LYS A 121 -7.20 -9.15 5.62
CA LYS A 121 -8.45 -9.91 5.71
C LYS A 121 -9.70 -9.04 5.52
N ASP A 122 -9.66 -7.80 6.01
CA ASP A 122 -10.82 -6.91 6.06
C ASP A 122 -10.83 -5.83 4.97
N ASP A 123 -9.89 -5.88 4.01
CA ASP A 123 -9.94 -4.99 2.86
C ASP A 123 -11.01 -5.48 1.87
N ILE A 124 -12.14 -4.75 1.84
CA ILE A 124 -13.34 -4.97 1.00
C ILE A 124 -12.99 -5.18 -0.48
N PHE A 125 -11.82 -4.69 -0.92
CA PHE A 125 -11.40 -4.77 -2.31
C PHE A 125 -10.11 -5.56 -2.55
N HIS A 126 -9.54 -6.21 -1.54
CA HIS A 126 -8.27 -6.97 -1.63
C HIS A 126 -7.18 -6.20 -2.40
N ARG A 127 -7.11 -4.87 -2.20
CA ARG A 127 -6.61 -3.98 -3.26
C ARG A 127 -5.10 -4.08 -3.44
N LYS A 128 -4.34 -4.40 -2.39
CA LYS A 128 -2.89 -4.52 -2.46
C LYS A 128 -2.35 -5.51 -1.42
N PRO A 129 -1.65 -6.58 -1.83
CA PRO A 129 -0.98 -7.45 -0.89
C PRO A 129 0.11 -6.66 -0.15
N SER A 130 0.22 -6.88 1.15
CA SER A 130 1.17 -6.19 2.01
C SER A 130 1.78 -7.11 3.07
N PHE A 131 2.91 -6.69 3.63
CA PHE A 131 3.43 -7.24 4.88
C PHE A 131 3.90 -6.12 5.78
N ARG A 132 3.99 -6.42 7.07
CA ARG A 132 4.36 -5.46 8.11
C ARG A 132 5.54 -5.98 8.92
N LEU A 133 6.53 -5.12 9.12
CA LEU A 133 7.68 -5.39 9.95
C LEU A 133 7.79 -4.33 11.04
N ALA A 134 8.20 -4.73 12.24
CA ALA A 134 8.71 -3.81 13.23
C ALA A 134 10.23 -3.84 13.21
N CYS A 135 10.84 -2.68 13.50
CA CYS A 135 12.28 -2.58 13.64
C CYS A 135 12.65 -1.91 14.97
N VAL A 136 13.69 -2.47 15.58
CA VAL A 136 14.30 -2.01 16.82
C VAL A 136 15.78 -1.80 16.52
N HIS A 137 16.32 -0.62 16.81
CA HIS A 137 17.78 -0.45 16.82
C HIS A 137 18.34 -1.11 18.07
N GLY A 138 19.08 -2.20 17.90
CA GLY A 138 19.69 -2.95 18.99
C GLY A 138 18.97 -4.21 19.42
N ASP A 139 19.33 -4.66 20.62
CA ASP A 139 18.76 -5.86 21.24
C ASP A 139 17.41 -5.51 21.85
N ALA A 140 16.32 -5.97 21.24
CA ALA A 140 14.96 -5.72 21.72
C ALA A 140 14.69 -6.26 23.13
N ARG A 141 15.54 -7.15 23.67
CA ARG A 141 15.46 -7.63 25.06
C ARG A 141 16.28 -6.80 26.04
N GLY A 142 16.96 -5.77 25.55
CA GLY A 142 17.73 -4.84 26.37
C GLY A 142 16.84 -4.03 27.31
N TYR A 143 17.34 -3.78 28.52
CA TYR A 143 16.60 -3.07 29.57
C TYR A 143 16.63 -1.54 29.44
N ASN A 144 17.44 -0.98 28.52
CA ASN A 144 17.57 0.47 28.36
C ASN A 144 16.82 0.96 27.11
N PHE A 145 15.65 1.54 27.32
CA PHE A 145 14.83 2.13 26.26
C PHE A 145 15.52 3.31 25.55
N LYS A 146 16.54 3.94 26.12
CA LYS A 146 17.29 4.98 25.39
C LYS A 146 18.16 4.42 24.26
N TRP A 147 18.49 3.13 24.31
CA TRP A 147 19.42 2.49 23.37
C TRP A 147 18.80 1.34 22.58
N SER A 148 17.67 0.82 23.04
CA SER A 148 16.93 -0.23 22.35
C SER A 148 15.43 -0.02 22.52
N ASP A 149 14.88 0.84 21.68
CA ASP A 149 13.45 1.11 21.63
C ASP A 149 12.87 0.81 20.25
N TRP A 150 11.58 0.50 20.25
CA TRP A 150 10.80 0.28 19.05
C TRP A 150 10.82 1.53 18.19
N SER A 151 11.61 1.44 17.14
CA SER A 151 11.98 2.58 16.31
C SER A 151 10.91 2.87 15.27
N GLY A 152 10.39 1.82 14.62
CA GLY A 152 9.33 1.99 13.65
C GLY A 152 8.54 0.74 13.27
N VAL A 153 7.44 1.02 12.59
CA VAL A 153 6.59 0.05 11.89
C VAL A 153 6.73 0.31 10.40
N ILE A 154 7.27 -0.66 9.67
CA ILE A 154 7.39 -0.63 8.23
C ILE A 154 6.22 -1.41 7.63
N VAL A 155 5.48 -0.75 6.75
CA VAL A 155 4.42 -1.37 5.95
C VAL A 155 4.88 -1.40 4.50
N VAL A 156 5.00 -2.58 3.90
CA VAL A 156 5.33 -2.73 2.48
C VAL A 156 4.08 -3.14 1.75
N LYS A 157 3.64 -2.32 0.79
CA LYS A 157 2.48 -2.59 -0.08
C LYS A 157 2.96 -2.86 -1.49
N ALA A 158 2.64 -4.05 -2.00
CA ALA A 158 2.98 -4.43 -3.36
C ALA A 158 1.85 -4.10 -4.35
N LEU A 159 2.23 -3.53 -5.49
CA LEU A 159 1.39 -3.25 -6.64
C LEU A 159 1.55 -4.40 -7.64
N VAL A 160 0.53 -5.25 -7.71
CA VAL A 160 0.52 -6.40 -8.62
C VAL A 160 0.39 -5.89 -10.06
N ARG A 161 1.32 -6.28 -10.95
CA ARG A 161 1.30 -5.84 -12.36
C ARG A 161 0.05 -6.32 -13.10
N TRP A 162 -0.40 -7.55 -12.84
CA TRP A 162 -1.52 -8.17 -13.53
C TRP A 162 -2.85 -7.43 -13.37
N THR A 163 -3.19 -6.99 -12.17
CA THR A 163 -4.45 -6.26 -11.92
C THR A 163 -4.49 -4.92 -12.64
N GLN A 164 -3.35 -4.24 -12.77
CA GLN A 164 -3.26 -3.01 -13.57
C GLN A 164 -3.36 -3.29 -15.07
N LEU A 165 -2.77 -4.39 -15.52
CA LEU A 165 -2.75 -4.78 -16.93
C LEU A 165 -4.14 -5.16 -17.44
N GLU A 166 -4.93 -5.92 -16.66
CA GLU A 166 -6.32 -6.26 -17.00
C GLU A 166 -7.20 -5.01 -17.08
N ILE A 167 -7.06 -4.08 -16.14
CA ILE A 167 -7.83 -2.82 -16.16
C ILE A 167 -7.44 -1.98 -17.37
N LEU A 168 -6.14 -1.83 -17.66
CA LEU A 168 -5.67 -1.05 -18.81
C LEU A 168 -6.10 -1.67 -20.15
N THR A 169 -5.93 -2.99 -20.30
CA THR A 169 -6.32 -3.69 -21.53
C THR A 169 -7.84 -3.72 -21.70
N GLY A 170 -8.59 -3.95 -20.62
CA GLY A 170 -10.06 -3.88 -20.61
C GLY A 170 -10.58 -2.48 -20.97
N LEU A 171 -10.00 -1.42 -20.39
CA LEU A 171 -10.41 -0.05 -20.71
C LEU A 171 -10.02 0.35 -22.14
N SER A 172 -8.83 -0.07 -22.59
CA SER A 172 -8.37 0.19 -23.96
C SER A 172 -9.21 -0.52 -25.01
N THR A 173 -9.63 -1.76 -24.76
CA THR A 173 -10.50 -2.50 -25.68
C THR A 173 -11.92 -1.94 -25.65
N ALA A 174 -12.46 -1.61 -24.48
CA ALA A 174 -13.77 -0.97 -24.35
C ALA A 174 -13.81 0.37 -25.09
N THR A 175 -12.79 1.22 -24.92
CA THR A 175 -12.70 2.50 -25.64
C THR A 175 -12.55 2.30 -27.15
N ALA A 176 -11.70 1.37 -27.59
CA ALA A 176 -11.52 1.07 -29.02
C ALA A 176 -12.81 0.59 -29.72
N VAL A 177 -13.72 -0.07 -29.00
CA VAL A 177 -15.00 -0.55 -29.56
C VAL A 177 -16.12 0.49 -29.40
N LEU A 178 -16.23 1.11 -28.22
CA LEU A 178 -17.32 2.04 -27.91
C LEU A 178 -17.16 3.39 -28.61
N MET A 179 -15.94 3.92 -28.75
CA MET A 179 -15.76 5.22 -29.42
C MET A 179 -16.24 5.20 -30.87
N PRO A 180 -15.80 4.27 -31.73
CA PRO A 180 -16.26 4.21 -33.11
C PRO A 180 -17.77 3.98 -33.22
N ALA A 181 -18.35 3.15 -32.33
CA ALA A 181 -19.79 2.90 -32.30
C ALA A 181 -20.59 4.15 -31.93
N LEU A 182 -20.16 4.90 -30.92
CA LEU A 182 -20.79 6.16 -30.51
C LEU A 182 -20.63 7.24 -31.57
N LEU A 183 -19.45 7.33 -32.19
CA LEU A 183 -19.21 8.24 -33.32
C LEU A 183 -20.10 7.90 -34.51
N ALA A 184 -20.24 6.61 -34.87
CA ALA A 184 -21.12 6.17 -35.94
C ALA A 184 -22.60 6.45 -35.64
N LEU A 185 -23.06 6.22 -34.40
CA LEU A 185 -24.41 6.61 -33.99
C LEU A 185 -24.61 8.13 -34.09
N ALA A 186 -23.65 8.92 -33.65
CA ALA A 186 -23.72 10.37 -33.72
C ALA A 186 -23.77 10.87 -35.17
N THR A 187 -22.99 10.28 -36.09
CA THR A 187 -23.03 10.65 -37.51
C THR A 187 -24.35 10.28 -38.17
N VAL A 188 -24.92 9.11 -37.87
CA VAL A 188 -26.25 8.72 -38.35
C VAL A 188 -27.34 9.65 -37.82
N VAL A 189 -27.31 10.01 -36.53
CA VAL A 189 -28.30 10.94 -35.96
C VAL A 189 -28.17 12.33 -36.59
N LEU A 190 -26.96 12.83 -36.77
CA LEU A 190 -26.71 14.13 -37.41
C LEU A 190 -27.18 14.15 -38.87
N SER A 191 -26.89 13.10 -39.63
CA SER A 191 -27.32 12.99 -41.02
C SER A 191 -28.85 12.90 -41.16
N VAL A 192 -29.51 12.11 -40.31
CA VAL A 192 -30.98 12.07 -40.26
C VAL A 192 -31.55 13.45 -39.90
N LYS A 193 -30.96 14.14 -38.93
CA LYS A 193 -31.38 15.49 -38.54
C LYS A 193 -31.22 16.50 -39.68
N CYS A 194 -30.08 16.48 -40.38
CA CYS A 194 -29.86 17.31 -41.58
C CYS A 194 -30.90 17.03 -42.66
N LEU A 195 -31.17 15.75 -42.97
CA LEU A 195 -32.19 15.37 -43.96
C LEU A 195 -33.60 15.81 -43.55
N MET A 196 -33.94 15.72 -42.27
CA MET A 196 -35.23 16.19 -41.76
C MET A 196 -35.35 17.72 -41.85
N ASP A 197 -34.29 18.44 -41.52
CA ASP A 197 -34.27 19.90 -41.60
C ASP A 197 -34.27 20.41 -43.04
N GLU A 198 -33.69 19.68 -44.00
CA GLU A 198 -33.81 19.95 -45.44
C GLU A 198 -35.20 19.61 -46.01
N ARG A 199 -35.83 18.52 -45.54
CA ARG A 199 -37.17 18.14 -46.00
C ARG A 199 -38.28 19.03 -45.44
N LYS A 200 -38.14 19.58 -44.24
CA LYS A 200 -39.12 20.49 -43.63
C LYS A 200 -39.54 21.68 -44.52
N PRO A 201 -38.61 22.48 -45.10
CA PRO A 201 -39.00 23.59 -45.97
C PRO A 201 -39.66 23.11 -47.26
N ASN A 202 -39.22 21.98 -47.84
CA ASN A 202 -39.81 21.39 -49.04
C ASN A 202 -41.24 20.87 -48.79
N LEU A 203 -41.46 20.18 -47.66
CA LEU A 203 -42.79 19.74 -47.22
C LEU A 203 -43.70 20.92 -46.87
N LYS A 204 -43.16 21.97 -46.22
CA LYS A 204 -43.91 23.19 -45.90
C LYS A 204 -44.28 23.97 -47.17
N ALA A 205 -43.42 24.00 -48.18
CA ALA A 205 -43.70 24.60 -49.48
C ALA A 205 -44.77 23.80 -50.26
N ALA A 206 -44.67 22.47 -50.26
CA ALA A 206 -45.66 21.58 -50.89
C ALA A 206 -47.04 21.67 -50.21
N ALA A 207 -47.10 21.71 -48.87
CA ALA A 207 -48.36 21.85 -48.13
C ALA A 207 -49.04 23.23 -48.33
N LEU A 208 -48.27 24.27 -48.68
CA LEU A 208 -48.79 25.59 -49.05
C LEU A 208 -49.14 25.70 -50.54
N GLY A 209 -49.10 24.60 -51.30
CA GLY A 209 -49.41 24.58 -52.73
C GLY A 209 -48.40 25.31 -53.62
N LYS A 210 -47.22 25.65 -53.10
CA LYS A 210 -46.16 26.34 -53.84
C LYS A 210 -45.16 25.31 -54.36
N THR A 211 -45.20 25.00 -55.65
CA THR A 211 -44.09 24.29 -56.31
C THR A 211 -42.92 25.26 -56.46
N GLN A 212 -41.81 25.00 -55.76
CA GLN A 212 -40.58 25.76 -55.99
C GLN A 212 -40.01 25.38 -57.36
N ARG A 213 -39.80 26.37 -58.23
CA ARG A 213 -38.94 26.20 -59.41
C ARG A 213 -37.52 25.88 -58.95
N PRO A 214 -36.81 24.93 -59.60
CA PRO A 214 -35.42 24.66 -59.27
C PRO A 214 -34.61 25.95 -59.48
N LYS A 215 -33.74 26.26 -58.52
CA LYS A 215 -32.70 27.29 -58.72
C LYS A 215 -31.59 26.65 -59.54
N LEU A 216 -31.42 27.15 -60.77
CA LEU A 216 -30.15 27.06 -61.52
C LEU A 216 -29.08 27.86 -60.78
#